data_AF-A0A4V6CV52-F1
#
_entry.id   AF-A0A4V6CV52-F1
#
_cell.length_a   1.000
_cell.length_b   1.000
_cell.length_c   1.000
_cell.angle_alpha   90.00
_cell.angle_beta   90.00
_cell.angle_gamma   90.00
#
_symmetry.space_group_name_H-M   'P 1'
#
loop_
_entity.id
_entity.type
_entity.pdbx_description
1 polymer ?
#
loop_
_entity_poly.entity_id
_entity_poly.type
_entity_poly.pdbx_seq_one_letter_code
_entity_poly.pdbx_strand_id
1 'polypeptide(L)'
;MRTAIASKIDRNATVIGRELARRGVDILLDVEDGNALVRCQVSSALAAAMLVPLGGEAVGQFRPLAGNMVEIDAAVTLATAQEMLTARAEALAGSIRLH
;
A
#
# COMPACT_ATOMS: atom_id res chain seq x y z
N MET A 1 -11.78 -19.29 -16.04
CA MET A 1 -12.61 -18.45 -15.16
C MET A 1 -11.80 -18.14 -13.90
N ARG A 2 -11.33 -16.90 -13.69
CA ARG A 2 -10.65 -16.49 -12.46
C ARG A 2 -11.68 -15.82 -11.56
N THR A 3 -12.15 -16.55 -10.56
CA THR A 3 -13.08 -16.06 -9.55
C THR A 3 -12.29 -15.17 -8.57
N ALA A 4 -12.42 -13.85 -8.70
CA ALA A 4 -11.83 -12.92 -7.74
C ALA A 4 -12.65 -12.96 -6.44
N ILE A 5 -12.16 -13.70 -5.45
CA ILE A 5 -12.79 -13.79 -4.13
C ILE A 5 -12.43 -12.52 -3.37
N ALA A 6 -13.40 -11.62 -3.22
CA ALA A 6 -13.25 -10.45 -2.37
C ALA A 6 -13.25 -10.87 -0.89
N SER A 7 -12.10 -11.31 -0.38
CA SER A 7 -11.93 -11.62 1.05
C SER A 7 -11.68 -10.34 1.86
N LYS A 8 -12.48 -10.13 2.90
CA LYS A 8 -12.33 -9.06 3.90
C LYS A 8 -10.99 -9.30 4.61
N ILE A 9 -9.93 -8.58 4.23
CA ILE A 9 -8.62 -8.72 4.86
C ILE A 9 -8.68 -8.01 6.20
N ASP A 10 -9.14 -8.74 7.21
CA ASP A 10 -8.81 -8.45 8.59
C ASP A 10 -7.29 -8.51 8.73
N ARG A 11 -6.66 -7.48 9.30
CA ARG A 11 -5.21 -7.46 9.59
C ARG A 11 -4.81 -8.65 10.45
N ASN A 12 -5.75 -9.19 11.23
CA ASN A 12 -5.59 -10.41 12.00
C ASN A 12 -5.91 -11.70 11.23
N ALA A 13 -6.43 -11.65 10.00
CA ALA A 13 -6.75 -12.86 9.23
C ALA A 13 -5.57 -13.34 8.36
N THR A 14 -4.68 -12.46 7.92
CA THR A 14 -3.50 -12.85 7.14
C THR A 14 -2.28 -13.02 8.06
N VAL A 15 -1.50 -14.09 7.86
CA VAL A 15 -0.29 -14.37 8.64
C VAL A 15 0.70 -13.20 8.55
N ILE A 16 0.82 -12.60 7.38
CA ILE A 16 1.68 -11.45 7.12
C ILE A 16 1.13 -10.18 7.81
N GLY A 17 -0.18 -9.91 7.72
CA GLY A 17 -0.80 -8.77 8.40
C GLY A 17 -0.64 -8.82 9.93
N ARG A 18 -0.74 -10.01 10.52
CA ARG A 18 -0.48 -10.24 11.96
C ARG A 18 0.97 -9.97 12.33
N GLU A 19 1.91 -10.43 11.52
CA GLU A 19 3.34 -10.30 11.80
C GLU A 19 3.80 -8.84 11.63
N LEU A 20 3.31 -8.16 10.62
CA LEU A 20 3.52 -6.74 10.38
C LEU A 20 2.95 -5.89 11.52
N ALA A 21 1.68 -6.13 11.91
CA ALA A 21 1.06 -5.45 13.04
C ALA A 21 1.78 -5.71 14.38
N ARG A 22 2.26 -6.94 14.61
CA ARG A 22 3.06 -7.28 15.80
C ARG A 22 4.40 -6.56 15.88
N ARG A 23 5.02 -6.29 14.73
CA ARG A 23 6.32 -5.62 14.63
C ARG A 23 6.20 -4.10 14.51
N GLY A 24 4.98 -3.57 14.48
CA GLY A 24 4.73 -2.15 14.22
C GLY A 24 5.12 -1.72 12.80
N VAL A 25 5.23 -2.68 11.88
CA VAL A 25 5.59 -2.45 10.49
C VAL A 25 4.30 -2.33 9.69
N ASP A 26 4.09 -1.20 9.01
CA ASP A 26 2.87 -0.90 8.26
C ASP A 26 3.03 -1.05 6.73
N ILE A 27 4.26 -1.33 6.28
CA ILE A 27 4.64 -1.55 4.88
C ILE A 27 5.56 -2.75 4.76
N LEU A 28 5.30 -3.60 3.77
CA LEU A 28 6.22 -4.60 3.28
C LEU A 28 6.79 -4.13 1.94
N LEU A 29 8.12 -4.12 1.85
CA LEU A 29 8.87 -3.84 0.63
C LEU A 29 9.76 -5.05 0.34
N ASP A 30 9.54 -5.69 -0.80
CA ASP A 30 10.44 -6.71 -1.35
C ASP A 30 11.09 -6.17 -2.61
N VAL A 31 12.38 -6.45 -2.84
CA VAL A 31 13.14 -5.93 -3.98
C VAL A 31 13.92 -7.06 -4.62
N GLU A 32 13.63 -7.33 -5.89
CA GLU A 32 14.26 -8.39 -6.67
C GLU A 32 14.51 -7.89 -8.10
N ASP A 33 15.75 -8.01 -8.57
CA ASP A 33 16.16 -7.68 -9.94
C ASP A 33 15.70 -6.29 -10.46
N GLY A 34 15.74 -5.28 -9.60
CA GLY A 34 15.34 -3.90 -9.93
C GLY A 34 13.82 -3.65 -9.91
N ASN A 35 13.04 -4.68 -9.61
CA ASN A 35 11.61 -4.58 -9.31
C ASN A 35 11.39 -4.56 -7.80
N ALA A 36 10.28 -3.97 -7.40
CA ALA A 36 9.88 -3.84 -6.02
C ALA A 36 8.39 -4.20 -5.85
N LEU A 37 8.10 -5.02 -4.84
CA LEU A 37 6.74 -5.29 -4.39
C LEU A 37 6.46 -4.41 -3.17
N VAL A 38 5.55 -3.45 -3.32
CA VAL A 38 5.08 -2.58 -2.24
C VAL A 38 3.71 -3.07 -1.79
N ARG A 39 3.63 -3.54 -0.54
CA ARG A 39 2.36 -3.95 0.07
C ARG A 39 2.11 -3.23 1.39
N CYS A 40 1.02 -2.48 1.46
CA CYS A 40 0.64 -1.74 2.68
C CYS A 40 -0.86 -1.46 2.75
N GLN A 41 -1.38 -1.27 3.96
CA GLN A 41 -2.76 -0.82 4.18
C GLN A 41 -2.76 0.60 4.73
N VAL A 42 -3.39 1.50 4.01
CA VAL A 42 -3.38 2.94 4.32
C VAL A 42 -4.76 3.54 4.11
N SER A 43 -4.99 4.77 4.57
CA SER A 43 -6.25 5.47 4.30
C SER A 43 -6.39 5.76 2.80
N SER A 44 -7.62 5.91 2.30
CA SER A 44 -7.85 6.25 0.89
C SER A 44 -7.12 7.52 0.45
N ALA A 45 -6.98 8.51 1.34
CA ALA A 45 -6.26 9.74 1.07
C ALA A 45 -4.74 9.50 0.92
N LEU A 46 -4.16 8.68 1.80
CA LEU A 46 -2.74 8.32 1.70
C LEU A 46 -2.49 7.44 0.48
N ALA A 47 -3.42 6.52 0.15
CA ALA A 47 -3.32 5.69 -1.04
C ALA A 47 -3.35 6.52 -2.32
N ALA A 48 -4.21 7.53 -2.40
CA ALA A 48 -4.23 8.43 -3.54
C ALA A 48 -2.87 9.11 -3.75
N ALA A 49 -2.22 9.58 -2.67
CA ALA A 49 -0.88 10.16 -2.74
C ALA A 49 0.18 9.13 -3.17
N MET A 50 0.16 7.92 -2.59
CA MET A 50 1.10 6.86 -2.92
C MET A 50 0.96 6.34 -4.35
N LEU A 51 -0.23 6.39 -4.94
CA LEU A 51 -0.50 5.89 -6.30
C LEU A 51 -0.28 6.95 -7.38
N VAL A 52 -0.04 8.23 -7.03
CA VAL A 52 0.24 9.29 -8.02
C VAL A 52 1.37 8.91 -9.00
N PRO A 53 2.52 8.35 -8.55
CA PRO A 53 3.61 7.98 -9.45
C PRO A 53 3.24 6.92 -10.50
N LEU A 54 2.22 6.10 -10.20
CA LEU A 54 1.70 5.09 -11.13
C LEU A 54 0.77 5.66 -12.19
N GLY A 55 0.24 6.87 -11.99
CA GLY A 55 -0.70 7.50 -12.90
C GLY A 55 -1.89 6.58 -13.23
N GLY A 56 -2.14 6.37 -14.53
CA GLY A 56 -3.21 5.49 -15.02
C GLY A 56 -2.95 3.99 -14.87
N GLU A 57 -1.72 3.58 -14.55
CA GLU A 57 -1.29 2.17 -14.43
C GLU A 57 -1.54 1.58 -13.03
N ALA A 58 -2.16 2.34 -12.13
CA ALA A 58 -2.53 1.88 -10.80
C ALA A 58 -3.67 0.85 -10.79
N VAL A 59 -4.30 0.59 -11.95
CA VAL A 59 -5.44 -0.35 -12.05
C VAL A 59 -4.99 -1.76 -11.67
N GLY A 60 -5.60 -2.29 -10.61
CA GLY A 60 -5.28 -3.62 -10.09
C GLY A 60 -4.13 -3.65 -9.06
N GLN A 61 -3.45 -2.53 -8.83
CA GLN A 61 -2.39 -2.40 -7.81
C GLN A 61 -2.90 -1.98 -6.43
N PHE A 62 -4.21 -1.77 -6.31
CA PHE A 62 -4.84 -1.47 -5.04
C PHE A 62 -6.21 -2.12 -4.94
N ARG A 63 -6.65 -2.28 -3.70
CA ARG A 63 -7.91 -2.88 -3.34
C ARG A 63 -8.59 -2.07 -2.24
N PRO A 64 -9.83 -1.61 -2.44
CA PRO A 64 -10.57 -0.92 -1.40
C PRO A 64 -10.90 -1.88 -0.25
N LEU A 65 -10.78 -1.38 0.97
CA LEU A 65 -11.15 -2.04 2.22
C LEU A 65 -12.26 -1.25 2.93
N ALA A 66 -12.87 -1.86 3.95
CA ALA A 66 -13.88 -1.19 4.76
C ALA A 66 -13.27 -0.01 5.57
N GLY A 67 -14.08 1.02 5.83
CA GLY A 67 -13.69 2.13 6.70
C GLY A 67 -12.71 3.11 6.08
N ASN A 68 -12.86 3.43 4.78
CA ASN A 68 -12.00 4.36 4.04
C ASN A 68 -10.51 3.96 4.03
N MET A 69 -10.27 2.65 4.03
CA MET A 69 -8.94 2.06 3.93
C MET A 69 -8.75 1.48 2.53
N VAL A 70 -7.50 1.42 2.10
CA VAL A 70 -7.06 0.83 0.83
C VAL A 70 -5.85 -0.03 1.12
N GLU A 71 -5.86 -1.24 0.57
CA GLU A 71 -4.68 -2.07 0.46
C GLU A 71 -3.98 -1.75 -0.86
N ILE A 72 -2.71 -1.39 -0.80
CA ILE A 72 -1.84 -1.30 -1.98
C ILE A 72 -1.11 -2.64 -2.08
N ASP A 73 -1.11 -3.22 -3.26
CA ASP A 73 -0.36 -4.40 -3.65
C ASP A 73 0.23 -4.14 -5.05
N ALA A 74 1.33 -3.40 -5.04
CA ALA A 74 1.92 -2.79 -6.23
C ALA A 74 3.23 -3.48 -6.59
N ALA A 75 3.29 -4.08 -7.78
CA ALA A 75 4.51 -4.64 -8.36
C ALA A 75 5.06 -3.62 -9.37
N VAL A 76 6.12 -2.93 -8.99
CA VAL A 76 6.61 -1.73 -9.67
C VAL A 76 8.13 -1.76 -9.81
N THR A 77 8.71 -0.82 -10.54
CA THR A 77 10.18 -0.66 -10.53
C THR A 77 10.65 -0.12 -9.18
N LEU A 78 11.91 -0.37 -8.82
CA LEU A 78 12.49 0.18 -7.59
C LEU A 78 12.39 1.72 -7.52
N ALA A 79 12.59 2.40 -8.65
CA ALA A 79 12.47 3.86 -8.74
C ALA A 79 11.04 4.32 -8.41
N THR A 80 10.04 3.66 -8.99
CA THR A 80 8.62 3.94 -8.71
C THR A 80 8.30 3.65 -7.24
N ALA A 81 8.77 2.53 -6.67
CA ALA A 81 8.56 2.24 -5.25
C ALA A 81 9.14 3.33 -4.33
N GLN A 82 10.31 3.87 -4.65
CA GLN A 82 10.89 5.00 -3.90
C GLN A 82 10.03 6.26 -3.99
N GLU A 83 9.47 6.57 -5.16
CA GLU A 83 8.54 7.69 -5.33
C GLU A 83 7.26 7.49 -4.50
N MET A 84 6.69 6.28 -4.51
CA MET A 84 5.51 5.94 -3.71
C MET A 84 5.78 6.09 -2.20
N LEU A 85 6.94 5.63 -1.73
CA LEU A 85 7.35 5.73 -0.31
C LEU A 85 7.63 7.19 0.10
N THR A 86 8.19 7.99 -0.80
CA THR A 86 8.42 9.42 -0.57
C THR A 86 7.09 10.16 -0.47
N ALA A 87 6.18 9.95 -1.42
CA ALA A 87 4.84 10.53 -1.39
C ALA A 87 4.06 10.17 -0.11
N ARG A 88 4.24 8.94 0.39
CA ARG A 88 3.70 8.51 1.68
C ARG A 88 4.26 9.34 2.84
N ALA A 89 5.59 9.48 2.90
CA ALA A 89 6.26 10.22 3.96
C ALA A 89 5.84 11.69 3.98
N GLU A 90 5.72 12.31 2.82
CA GLU A 90 5.24 13.69 2.67
C GLU A 90 3.78 13.85 3.12
N ALA A 91 2.91 12.92 2.74
CA ALA A 91 1.50 12.93 3.16
C ALA A 91 1.35 12.74 4.69
N LEU A 92 2.19 11.91 5.30
CA LEU A 92 2.25 11.74 6.76
C LEU A 92 2.79 13.00 7.46
N ALA A 93 3.83 13.64 6.90
CA ALA A 93 4.38 14.87 7.46
C ALA A 93 3.41 16.05 7.33
N GLY A 94 2.64 16.12 6.23
CA GLY A 94 1.61 17.12 6.00
C GLY A 94 0.39 16.95 6.91
N SER A 95 0.04 15.71 7.27
CA SER A 95 -1.08 15.44 8.19
C SER A 95 -0.75 15.77 9.65
N ILE A 96 0.52 15.72 10.06
CA ILE A 96 0.97 16.17 11.40
C ILE A 96 0.86 17.69 11.57
N ARG A 97 0.92 18.47 10.48
CA ARG A 97 0.81 19.95 10.53
C ARG A 97 -0.62 20.48 10.66
N LEU A 98 -1.63 19.62 10.65
CA LEU A 98 -3.05 20.00 10.74
C LEU A 98 -3.67 19.81 12.13
N HIS A 99 -2.85 19.58 13.16
CA HIS A 99 -3.29 19.44 14.55
C HIS A 99 -2.54 20.37 15.49
#